data_AF-A0AAD1YTB9-F1
#
_entry.id   AF-A0AAD1YTB9-F1
#
_cell.length_a   1.000
_cell.length_b   1.000
_cell.length_c   1.000
_cell.angle_alpha   90.00
_cell.angle_beta   90.00
_cell.angle_gamma   90.00
#
_symmetry.space_group_name_H-M   'P 1'
#
loop_
_entity.id
_entity.type
_entity.pdbx_description
1 polymer ?
#
loop_
_entity_poly.entity_id
_entity_poly.type
_entity_poly.pdbx_seq_one_letter_code
_entity_poly.pdbx_strand_id
1 'polypeptide(L)'
;MSAYENVFAGKLRLKGKALDARTGGVGKKKKHKKQYDQISHAVGYELKGGNDEQSMDLIGVDSEKERTQNDDRLTPAERRYLECWKKIDIQRLAKAANKSHRDRIQEFNHYLANLSEHYDIPKVGPG
;
A
#
# COMPACT_ATOMS: atom_id res chain seq x y z
N MET A 1 32.74 -0.24 50.41
CA MET A 1 31.78 0.84 50.76
C MET A 1 30.83 0.99 49.58
N SER A 2 29.51 1.09 49.82
CA SER A 2 28.49 1.07 48.77
C SER A 2 28.61 2.30 47.86
N ALA A 3 28.74 2.08 46.55
CA ALA A 3 29.09 3.11 45.56
C ALA A 3 27.88 3.89 45.00
N TYR A 4 26.69 3.69 45.55
CA TYR A 4 25.45 4.29 45.02
C TYR A 4 25.05 5.61 45.70
N GLU A 5 25.87 6.14 46.62
CA GLU A 5 25.57 7.36 47.39
C GLU A 5 25.56 8.64 46.54
N ASN A 6 26.32 8.66 45.43
CA ASN A 6 26.47 9.85 44.59
C ASN A 6 25.69 9.76 43.26
N VAL A 7 24.76 8.81 43.14
CA VAL A 7 24.00 8.63 41.90
C VAL A 7 22.83 9.60 41.88
N PHE A 8 23.04 10.77 41.28
CA PHE A 8 21.99 11.74 41.02
C PHE A 8 20.97 11.15 40.02
N ALA A 9 19.81 10.76 40.52
CA ALA A 9 18.67 10.29 39.72
C ALA A 9 18.03 11.48 38.98
N GLY A 10 18.66 11.96 37.91
CA GLY A 10 18.16 13.12 37.16
C GLY A 10 18.77 13.25 35.75
N LYS A 11 18.04 13.92 34.85
CA LYS A 11 18.46 14.08 33.46
C LYS A 11 19.63 15.09 33.36
N LEU A 12 20.81 14.62 32.96
CA LEU A 12 22.02 15.43 32.78
C LEU A 12 21.83 16.54 31.74
N ARG A 13 22.26 17.77 32.07
CA ARG A 13 22.25 18.95 31.18
C ARG A 13 23.63 19.61 31.19
N LEU A 14 24.17 19.92 30.02
CA LEU A 14 25.51 20.50 29.85
C LEU A 14 25.41 22.00 29.52
N LYS A 15 26.33 22.81 30.05
CA LYS A 15 26.39 24.26 29.84
C LYS A 15 27.28 24.58 28.63
N GLY A 16 26.67 24.86 27.48
CA GLY A 16 27.35 25.15 26.20
C GLY A 16 26.42 24.89 25.01
N LYS A 17 26.69 25.50 23.85
CA LYS A 17 25.86 25.42 22.61
C LYS A 17 25.31 24.01 22.39
N ALA A 18 23.99 23.93 22.24
CA ALA A 18 23.26 22.67 22.17
C ALA A 18 23.86 21.77 21.10
N LEU A 19 24.38 20.62 21.53
CA LEU A 19 24.33 19.44 20.69
C LEU A 19 22.84 19.24 20.43
N ASP A 20 22.33 19.56 19.25
CA ASP A 20 20.97 19.17 18.80
C ASP A 20 20.88 17.65 18.59
N ALA A 21 21.52 16.89 19.48
CA ALA A 21 21.28 15.50 19.75
C ALA A 21 19.99 15.38 20.58
N ARG A 22 18.87 15.55 19.87
CA ARG A 22 17.63 14.80 20.03
C ARG A 22 17.41 14.20 21.43
N THR A 23 17.15 15.04 22.42
CA THR A 23 16.65 14.58 23.73
C THR A 23 15.51 15.47 24.25
N GLY A 24 14.56 15.76 23.37
CA GLY A 24 13.16 15.99 23.72
C GLY A 24 12.44 14.65 23.69
N GLY A 25 11.59 14.37 24.68
CA GLY A 25 10.92 13.09 24.85
C GLY A 25 10.23 12.59 23.58
N VAL A 26 10.04 11.27 23.49
CA VAL A 26 9.19 10.66 22.45
C VAL A 26 7.78 11.18 22.66
N GLY A 27 7.48 12.36 22.12
CA GLY A 27 6.13 12.81 21.92
C GLY A 27 5.45 11.75 21.06
N LYS A 28 4.31 11.24 21.52
CA LYS A 28 3.43 10.43 20.67
C LYS A 28 3.25 11.22 19.38
N LYS A 29 3.87 10.75 18.28
CA LYS A 29 3.69 11.38 16.97
C LYS A 29 2.19 11.33 16.72
N LYS A 30 1.53 12.50 16.74
CA LYS A 30 0.17 12.63 16.26
C LYS A 30 0.21 12.10 14.83
N LYS A 31 -0.41 10.95 14.58
CA LYS A 31 -0.54 10.41 13.22
C LYS A 31 -1.26 11.50 12.44
N HIS A 32 -0.53 12.23 11.59
CA HIS A 32 -1.19 12.96 10.52
C HIS A 32 -1.88 11.88 9.69
N LYS A 33 -3.21 11.88 9.74
CA LYS A 33 -4.05 11.20 8.75
C LYS A 33 -3.73 11.89 7.44
N LYS A 34 -2.66 11.43 6.76
CA LYS A 34 -2.43 11.80 5.38
C LYS A 34 -3.64 11.27 4.64
N GLN A 35 -4.33 12.19 4.01
CA GLN A 35 -5.48 12.00 3.15
C GLN A 35 -5.06 11.01 2.05
N TYR A 36 -5.21 9.72 2.31
CA TYR A 36 -5.10 8.65 1.33
C TYR A 36 -6.49 8.38 0.74
N ASP A 37 -7.30 9.43 0.59
CA ASP A 37 -8.67 9.35 0.08
C ASP A 37 -8.77 9.78 -1.39
N GLN A 38 -7.65 10.05 -2.07
CA GLN A 38 -7.67 10.45 -3.50
C GLN A 38 -7.23 9.34 -4.47
N ILE A 39 -6.57 8.27 -4.00
CA ILE A 39 -6.18 7.15 -4.87
C ILE A 39 -7.27 6.06 -4.91
N SER A 40 -8.09 5.94 -3.87
CA SER A 40 -9.22 4.99 -3.83
C SER A 40 -10.36 5.37 -4.78
N HIS A 41 -10.51 6.65 -5.14
CA HIS A 41 -11.59 7.10 -6.04
C HIS A 41 -11.35 6.78 -7.52
N ALA A 42 -10.12 6.48 -7.94
CA ALA A 42 -9.83 6.18 -9.35
C ALA A 42 -10.04 4.71 -9.74
N VAL A 43 -10.15 3.80 -8.76
CA VAL A 43 -10.25 2.34 -9.01
C VAL A 43 -11.43 1.69 -8.28
N GLY A 44 -12.36 2.49 -7.78
CA GLY A 44 -13.68 2.04 -7.35
C GLY A 44 -14.66 2.19 -8.50
N TYR A 45 -14.74 1.20 -9.38
CA TYR A 45 -15.95 1.05 -10.19
C TYR A 45 -17.08 0.65 -9.22
N GLU A 46 -17.70 1.66 -8.61
CA GLU A 46 -19.00 1.49 -8.00
C GLU A 46 -19.94 1.02 -9.11
N LEU A 47 -20.32 -0.26 -9.03
CA LEU A 47 -21.53 -0.77 -9.67
C LEU A 47 -22.72 -0.09 -8.98
N LYS A 48 -22.92 1.19 -9.28
CA LYS A 48 -24.17 1.88 -8.99
C LYS A 48 -25.07 1.66 -10.19
N GLY A 49 -25.84 0.58 -10.12
CA GLY A 49 -27.00 0.40 -10.98
C GLY A 49 -27.96 1.58 -10.75
N GLY A 50 -28.26 2.30 -11.82
CA GLY A 50 -29.14 3.47 -11.76
C GLY A 50 -28.95 4.37 -12.96
N ASN A 51 -29.55 3.94 -14.08
CA ASN A 51 -30.08 4.74 -15.18
C ASN A 51 -29.77 6.25 -15.14
N ASP A 52 -28.86 6.71 -16.00
CA ASP A 52 -28.95 8.02 -16.65
C ASP A 52 -28.06 8.00 -17.91
N GLU A 53 -28.73 8.02 -19.05
CA GLU A 53 -28.14 8.33 -20.34
C GLU A 53 -27.56 9.75 -20.30
N GLN A 54 -26.41 9.97 -20.96
CA GLN A 54 -25.68 11.23 -21.20
C GLN A 54 -24.46 11.48 -20.31
N SER A 55 -23.33 10.85 -20.67
CA SER A 55 -22.00 11.48 -20.62
C SER A 55 -20.98 10.69 -21.45
N MET A 56 -21.36 10.36 -22.68
CA MET A 56 -20.43 9.85 -23.69
C MET A 56 -20.14 11.03 -24.62
N ASP A 57 -19.10 11.80 -24.31
CA ASP A 57 -18.35 12.69 -25.22
C ASP A 57 -17.61 13.73 -24.38
N LEU A 58 -16.32 13.49 -24.07
CA LEU A 58 -15.31 14.51 -23.67
C LEU A 58 -13.92 13.93 -23.27
N ILE A 59 -13.66 12.61 -23.37
CA ILE A 59 -12.40 11.99 -22.91
C ILE A 59 -11.34 11.85 -24.04
N GLY A 60 -11.58 12.41 -25.23
CA GLY A 60 -10.85 12.01 -26.44
C GLY A 60 -9.51 12.70 -26.75
N VAL A 61 -9.21 13.91 -26.25
CA VAL A 61 -8.15 14.73 -26.91
C VAL A 61 -7.15 15.40 -25.95
N ASP A 62 -7.46 15.55 -24.65
CA ASP A 62 -6.59 16.30 -23.72
C ASP A 62 -5.67 15.40 -22.86
N SER A 63 -5.98 14.10 -22.75
CA SER A 63 -5.23 13.17 -21.90
C SER A 63 -3.84 12.78 -22.44
N GLU A 64 -3.58 12.93 -23.74
CA GLU A 64 -2.28 12.55 -24.32
C GLU A 64 -1.21 13.63 -24.10
N LYS A 65 -1.60 14.91 -24.07
CA LYS A 65 -0.68 16.03 -23.85
C LYS A 65 -0.20 16.09 -22.40
N GLU A 66 -1.06 15.78 -21.43
CA GLU A 66 -0.64 15.72 -20.03
C GLU A 66 0.27 14.53 -19.72
N ARG A 67 0.03 13.35 -20.31
CA ARG A 67 0.88 12.16 -20.07
C ARG A 67 2.31 12.36 -20.55
N THR A 68 2.48 12.97 -21.72
CA THR A 68 3.80 13.24 -22.32
C THR A 68 4.56 14.31 -21.53
N GLN A 69 3.89 15.37 -21.07
CA GLN A 69 4.51 16.40 -20.23
C GLN A 69 4.94 15.88 -18.84
N ASN A 70 4.21 14.91 -18.29
CA ASN A 70 4.58 14.29 -17.03
C ASN A 70 5.77 13.32 -17.19
N ASP A 71 5.83 12.54 -18.27
CA ASP A 71 6.96 11.63 -18.55
C ASP A 71 8.30 12.37 -18.71
N ASP A 72 8.28 13.60 -19.23
CA ASP A 72 9.47 14.46 -19.34
C ASP A 72 10.02 14.91 -17.97
N ARG A 73 9.18 15.01 -16.94
CA ARG A 73 9.58 15.39 -15.57
C ARG A 73 10.11 14.23 -14.75
N LEU A 74 9.97 12.98 -15.21
CA LEU A 74 10.39 11.79 -14.47
C LEU A 74 11.89 11.55 -14.54
N THR A 75 12.43 11.09 -13.42
CA THR A 75 13.82 10.59 -13.35
C THR A 75 13.98 9.29 -14.14
N PRO A 76 15.19 8.95 -14.60
CA PRO A 76 15.45 7.69 -15.32
C PRO A 76 15.01 6.43 -14.54
N ALA A 77 15.10 6.47 -13.21
CA ALA A 77 14.66 5.37 -12.35
C ALA A 77 13.13 5.22 -12.34
N GLU A 78 12.40 6.34 -12.24
CA GLU A 78 10.94 6.35 -12.27
C GLU A 78 10.39 5.91 -13.63
N ARG A 79 11.02 6.33 -14.73
CA ARG A 79 10.65 5.88 -16.09
C ARG A 79 10.74 4.36 -16.21
N ARG A 80 11.87 3.76 -15.79
CA ARG A 80 12.05 2.30 -15.78
C ARG A 80 11.01 1.60 -14.90
N TYR A 81 10.71 2.16 -13.73
CA TYR A 81 9.69 1.61 -12.85
C TYR A 81 8.31 1.59 -13.51
N LEU A 82 7.89 2.70 -14.14
CA LEU A 82 6.62 2.76 -14.86
C LEU A 82 6.56 1.80 -16.03
N GLU A 83 7.64 1.66 -16.81
CA GLU A 83 7.71 0.67 -17.88
C GLU A 83 7.56 -0.76 -17.36
N CYS A 84 8.27 -1.11 -16.28
CA CYS A 84 8.12 -2.41 -15.62
C CYS A 84 6.70 -2.63 -15.13
N TRP A 85 6.11 -1.61 -14.50
CA TRP A 85 4.74 -1.67 -14.00
C TRP A 85 3.72 -1.84 -15.13
N LYS A 86 3.83 -1.07 -16.21
CA LYS A 86 3.01 -1.21 -17.44
C LYS A 86 3.07 -2.65 -17.99
N LYS A 87 4.27 -3.26 -18.04
CA LYS A 87 4.43 -4.66 -18.48
C LYS A 87 3.69 -5.65 -17.57
N ILE A 88 3.82 -5.48 -16.25
CA ILE A 88 3.12 -6.33 -15.26
C ILE A 88 1.60 -6.14 -15.37
N ASP A 89 1.15 -4.91 -15.57
CA ASP A 89 -0.26 -4.56 -15.64
C ASP A 89 -0.92 -5.19 -16.86
N ILE A 90 -0.29 -5.12 -18.04
CA ILE A 90 -0.76 -5.82 -19.25
C ILE A 90 -0.92 -7.33 -19.00
N GLN A 91 0.05 -7.96 -18.33
CA GLN A 91 -0.03 -9.38 -18.00
C GLN A 91 -1.15 -9.69 -17.00
N ARG A 92 -1.37 -8.83 -16.00
CA ARG A 92 -2.48 -8.96 -15.04
C ARG A 92 -3.83 -8.78 -15.72
N LEU A 93 -3.95 -7.78 -16.58
CA LEU A 93 -5.15 -7.48 -17.34
C LEU A 93 -5.50 -8.64 -18.28
N ALA A 94 -4.53 -9.19 -19.01
CA ALA A 94 -4.74 -10.37 -19.85
C ALA A 94 -5.24 -11.57 -19.04
N LYS A 95 -4.63 -11.85 -17.88
CA LYS A 95 -5.08 -12.94 -16.99
C LYS A 95 -6.49 -12.72 -16.44
N ALA A 96 -6.81 -11.48 -16.06
CA ALA A 96 -8.13 -11.12 -15.56
C ALA A 96 -9.21 -11.19 -16.65
N ALA A 97 -8.87 -10.79 -17.88
CA ALA A 97 -9.76 -10.85 -19.04
C ALA A 97 -10.08 -12.29 -19.47
N ASN A 98 -9.16 -13.23 -19.24
CA ASN A 98 -9.35 -14.64 -19.60
C ASN A 98 -10.43 -15.37 -18.77
N LYS A 99 -10.83 -14.83 -17.60
CA LYS A 99 -11.78 -15.50 -16.69
C LYS A 99 -13.01 -14.63 -16.46
N SER A 100 -14.21 -15.21 -16.62
CA SER A 100 -15.43 -14.53 -16.24
C SER A 100 -15.52 -14.35 -14.73
N HIS A 101 -16.35 -13.42 -14.26
CA HIS A 101 -16.63 -13.28 -12.82
C HIS A 101 -17.19 -14.59 -12.23
N ARG A 102 -18.06 -15.28 -12.98
CA ARG A 102 -18.60 -16.58 -12.60
C ARG A 102 -17.50 -17.61 -12.41
N ASP A 103 -16.56 -17.71 -13.36
CA ASP A 103 -15.46 -18.67 -13.30
C ASP A 103 -14.53 -18.36 -12.11
N ARG A 104 -14.28 -17.08 -11.84
CA ARG A 104 -13.50 -16.66 -10.65
C ARG A 104 -14.18 -17.07 -9.35
N ILE A 105 -15.50 -16.92 -9.25
CA ILE A 105 -16.27 -17.38 -8.08
C ILE A 105 -16.22 -18.90 -7.96
N GLN A 106 -16.39 -19.62 -9.07
CA GLN A 106 -16.35 -21.08 -9.07
C GLN A 106 -14.98 -21.62 -8.64
N GLU A 107 -13.90 -21.07 -9.19
CA GLU A 107 -12.53 -21.44 -8.82
C GLU A 107 -12.24 -21.11 -7.35
N PHE A 108 -12.72 -19.96 -6.85
CA PHE A 108 -12.60 -19.59 -5.44
C PHE A 108 -13.36 -20.55 -4.52
N ASN A 109 -14.60 -20.89 -4.87
CA ASN A 109 -15.39 -21.85 -4.08
C ASN A 109 -14.78 -23.24 -4.10
N HIS A 110 -14.26 -23.68 -5.24
CA HIS A 110 -13.52 -24.94 -5.35
C HIS A 110 -12.24 -24.92 -4.52
N TYR A 111 -11.51 -23.81 -4.51
CA TYR A 111 -10.33 -23.63 -3.66
C TYR A 111 -10.68 -23.72 -2.17
N LEU A 112 -11.77 -23.08 -1.73
CA LEU A 112 -12.25 -23.16 -0.36
C LEU A 112 -12.68 -24.58 0.03
N ALA A 113 -13.36 -25.30 -0.87
CA ALA A 113 -13.77 -26.68 -0.62
C ALA A 113 -12.59 -27.64 -0.46
N ASN A 114 -11.48 -27.37 -1.15
CA ASN A 114 -10.26 -28.18 -1.08
C ASN A 114 -9.29 -27.73 0.02
N LEU A 115 -9.62 -26.65 0.72
CA LEU A 115 -8.75 -26.08 1.73
C LEU A 115 -8.82 -26.97 2.99
N SER A 116 -7.65 -27.43 3.46
CA SER A 116 -7.60 -28.27 4.67
C SER A 116 -8.21 -27.53 5.87
N GLU A 117 -9.08 -28.21 6.59
CA GLU A 117 -9.62 -27.71 7.87
C GLU A 117 -8.53 -27.67 8.94
N HIS A 118 -7.58 -28.61 8.89
CA HIS A 118 -6.51 -28.76 9.87
C HIS A 118 -5.16 -28.43 9.22
N TYR A 119 -4.48 -27.41 9.77
CA TYR A 119 -3.14 -27.00 9.35
C TYR A 119 -2.04 -27.48 10.31
N ASP A 120 -2.35 -28.46 11.16
CA ASP A 120 -1.41 -29.04 12.10
C ASP A 120 -1.20 -30.51 11.78
N ILE A 121 0.00 -31.00 12.12
CA ILE A 121 0.34 -32.40 11.92
C ILE A 121 -0.37 -33.19 13.03
N PRO A 122 -1.15 -34.23 12.69
CA PRO A 122 -1.77 -35.05 13.72
C PRO A 122 -0.68 -35.63 14.64
N LYS A 123 -0.94 -35.60 15.94
CA LYS A 123 0.03 -36.06 16.94
C LYS A 123 0.34 -37.54 16.74
N VAL A 124 1.53 -37.84 16.24
CA VAL A 124 2.04 -39.21 16.13
C VAL A 124 2.54 -39.67 17.50
N GLY A 125 1.88 -40.68 18.07
CA GLY A 125 2.31 -41.35 19.29
C GLY A 125 3.39 -42.39 19.00
N PRO A 126 4.35 -42.61 19.91
CA PRO A 126 5.32 -43.70 19.78
C PRO A 126 4.58 -45.03 19.97
N GLY A 127 4.33 -45.73 18.86
CA GLY A 127 4.10 -47.16 18.85
C GLY A 127 5.44 -47.89 18.83
#